data_AF-A0A329KAS8-F1
#
_entry.id   AF-A0A329KAS8-F1
#
_cell.length_a   1.000
_cell.length_b   1.000
_cell.length_c   1.000
_cell.angle_alpha   90.00
_cell.angle_beta   90.00
_cell.angle_gamma   90.00
#
_symmetry.space_group_name_H-M   'P 1'
#
loop_
_entity.id
_entity.type
_entity.pdbx_description
1 polymer ?
#
loop_
_entity_poly.entity_id
_entity_poly.type
_entity_poly.pdbx_seq_one_letter_code
_entity_poly.pdbx_strand_id
1 'polypeptide(L)' 'MDRSTLLALRSRLASDNEEFNGSHIGLYNTSQRIKLTYGSDYGLIVRSKRGYGTAVYLDIPCG' A
#
# COMPACT_ATOMS: atom_id res chain seq x y z
N MET A 1 -2.92 11.12 8.16
CA MET A 1 -3.41 11.27 6.77
C MET A 1 -4.89 11.63 6.82
N ASP A 2 -5.38 12.46 5.91
CA ASP A 2 -6.82 12.68 5.74
C ASP A 2 -7.49 11.46 5.08
N ARG A 3 -8.82 11.41 5.14
CA ARG A 3 -9.59 10.26 4.65
C ARG A 3 -9.48 10.08 3.14
N SER A 4 -9.49 11.17 2.37
CA SER A 4 -9.38 11.14 0.90
C SER A 4 -8.04 10.57 0.47
N THR A 5 -6.93 11.07 1.03
CA THR A 5 -5.58 10.58 0.74
C THR A 5 -5.42 9.12 1.13
N LEU A 6 -5.99 8.70 2.28
CA LEU A 6 -5.95 7.29 2.69
C LEU A 6 -6.70 6.37 1.73
N LEU A 7 -7.88 6.78 1.27
CA LEU A 7 -8.67 6.01 0.31
C LEU A 7 -7.97 5.93 -1.05
N ALA A 8 -7.46 7.05 -1.56
CA ALA A 8 -6.71 7.10 -2.81
C ALA A 8 -5.47 6.20 -2.77
N LEU A 9 -4.70 6.26 -1.67
CA LEU A 9 -3.54 5.39 -1.48
C LEU A 9 -3.94 3.91 -1.47
N ARG A 10 -5.01 3.54 -0.76
CA ARG A 10 -5.49 2.14 -0.71
C ARG A 10 -5.91 1.63 -2.08
N SER A 11 -6.69 2.41 -2.83
CA SER A 11 -7.08 2.04 -4.19
C SER A 11 -5.87 1.83 -5.09
N ARG A 12 -4.83 2.66 -4.92
CA ARG A 12 -3.58 2.54 -5.69
C ARG A 12 -2.74 1.31 -5.33
N LEU A 13 -2.66 0.95 -4.05
CA LEU A 13 -1.95 -0.26 -3.64
C LEU A 13 -2.67 -1.53 -4.12
N ALA A 14 -4.00 -1.46 -4.25
CA ALA A 14 -4.80 -2.54 -4.81
C ALA A 14 -4.67 -2.65 -6.33
N SER A 15 -4.54 -1.53 -7.06
CA SER A 15 -4.44 -1.53 -8.52
C SER A 15 -3.10 -2.05 -9.04
N ASP A 16 -3.14 -2.70 -10.20
CA ASP A 16 -1.96 -3.15 -10.94
C ASP A 16 -1.57 -2.20 -12.09
N ASN A 17 -2.25 -1.05 -12.22
CA ASN A 17 -1.97 -0.06 -13.25
C ASN A 17 -0.89 0.95 -12.82
N GLU A 18 0.03 1.22 -13.74
CA GLU A 18 1.26 2.00 -13.56
C GLU A 18 1.09 3.53 -13.57
N GLU A 19 -0.13 4.08 -13.67
CA GLU A 19 -0.29 5.54 -13.75
C GLU A 19 0.13 6.21 -12.44
N PHE A 20 1.40 6.65 -12.41
CA PHE A 20 2.05 7.21 -11.24
C PHE A 20 2.28 8.71 -11.32
N ASN A 21 1.59 9.48 -10.48
CA ASN A 21 1.67 10.95 -10.37
C ASN A 21 2.50 11.41 -9.14
N GLY A 22 3.64 10.76 -8.88
CA GLY A 22 4.69 11.21 -7.94
C GLY A 22 4.42 11.04 -6.44
N SER A 23 3.16 10.97 -5.98
CA SER A 23 2.84 10.83 -4.55
C SER A 23 2.83 9.37 -4.07
N HIS A 24 3.64 9.06 -3.06
CA HIS A 24 3.76 7.74 -2.40
C HIS A 24 4.45 6.62 -3.22
N ILE A 25 5.37 6.96 -4.13
CA ILE A 25 6.11 6.01 -5.00
C ILE A 25 6.67 4.83 -4.20
N GLY A 26 7.26 5.12 -3.03
CA GLY A 26 7.87 4.10 -2.18
C GLY A 26 6.89 3.02 -1.72
N LEU A 27 5.71 3.39 -1.24
CA LEU A 27 4.71 2.42 -0.75
C LEU A 27 4.16 1.58 -1.90
N TYR A 28 3.93 2.18 -3.06
CA TYR A 28 3.47 1.46 -4.25
C TYR A 28 4.50 0.44 -4.73
N ASN A 29 5.74 0.89 -4.95
CA ASN A 29 6.80 0.01 -5.42
C ASN A 29 7.06 -1.15 -4.45
N THR A 30 7.00 -0.89 -3.15
CA THR A 30 7.12 -1.95 -2.14
C THR A 30 5.96 -2.93 -2.23
N SER A 31 4.71 -2.45 -2.29
CA SER A 31 3.55 -3.33 -2.40
C SER A 31 3.55 -4.17 -3.68
N GLN A 32 3.95 -3.60 -4.81
CA GLN A 32 4.07 -4.32 -6.08
C GLN A 32 5.16 -5.41 -6.01
N ARG A 33 6.32 -5.12 -5.41
CA ARG A 33 7.37 -6.13 -5.21
C ARG A 33 6.92 -7.28 -4.33
N ILE A 34 6.16 -6.99 -3.26
CA ILE A 34 5.58 -8.02 -2.40
C ILE A 34 4.62 -8.90 -3.20
N LYS A 35 3.68 -8.30 -3.95
CA LYS A 35 2.74 -9.03 -4.82
C LYS A 35 3.47 -9.94 -5.82
N LEU A 36 4.52 -9.42 -6.46
CA LEU A 36 5.33 -10.18 -7.42
C LEU A 36 6.10 -11.35 -6.78
N THR A 37 6.49 -11.21 -5.51
CA THR A 37 7.29 -12.22 -4.81
C THR A 37 6.44 -13.32 -4.18
N TYR A 38 5.31 -12.95 -3.56
CA TYR A 38 4.50 -13.86 -2.74
C TYR A 38 3.13 -14.18 -3.35
N GLY A 39 2.71 -13.47 -4.40
CA GLY A 39 1.39 -13.59 -5.03
C GLY A 39 0.52 -12.34 -4.79
N SER A 40 -0.50 -12.16 -5.62
CA SER A 40 -1.40 -10.98 -5.61
C SER A 40 -2.15 -10.77 -4.29
N ASP A 41 -2.29 -11.82 -3.49
CA ASP A 41 -2.94 -11.79 -2.18
C ASP A 41 -2.08 -11.10 -1.11
N TYR A 42 -0.78 -10.91 -1.39
CA TYR A 42 0.17 -10.30 -0.47
C TYR A 42 0.51 -8.87 -0.90
N GLY A 43 0.52 -7.95 0.05
CA GLY A 43 0.79 -6.54 -0.21
C GLY A 43 0.85 -5.70 1.08
N LEU A 44 0.94 -4.38 0.93
CA LEU A 44 0.92 -3.48 2.09
C LEU A 44 -0.50 -3.14 2.52
N ILE A 45 -0.74 -3.18 3.82
CA ILE A 45 -1.99 -2.71 4.44
C ILE A 45 -1.71 -1.42 5.19
N VAL A 46 -2.39 -0.34 4.81
CA VAL A 46 -2.22 0.98 5.44
C VAL A 46 -3.44 1.32 6.31
N ARG A 47 -3.20 1.64 7.58
CA ARG A 47 -4.20 2.17 8.52
C ARG A 47 -3.72 3.53 9.01
N SER A 48 -4.52 4.58 8.84
CA SER A 48 -4.21 5.92 9.35
C SER A 48 -5.42 6.50 10.07
N LYS A 49 -5.16 7.16 11.20
CA LYS A 49 -6.18 7.90 11.96
C LYS A 49 -5.62 9.27 12.30
N ARG A 50 -6.37 10.32 11.99
CA ARG A 50 -5.98 11.71 12.26
C ARG A 50 -5.75 11.90 13.77
N GLY A 51 -4.59 12.46 14.14
CA GLY A 51 -4.17 12.62 15.53
C GLY A 51 -3.50 11.39 16.17
N TYR A 52 -3.46 10.24 15.48
CA TYR A 52 -2.86 8.99 15.98
C TYR A 52 -1.72 8.48 15.09
N GLY A 53 -1.57 9.05 13.90
CA GLY A 53 -0.52 8.67 12.95
C GLY A 53 -0.96 7.64 11.92
N THR A 54 0.01 6.93 11.35
CA THR A 54 -0.16 5.94 10.28
C THR A 54 0.61 4.67 10.64
N ALA A 55 -0.05 3.53 10.54
CA ALA A 55 0.52 2.21 10.68
C ALA A 55 0.48 1.47 9.33
N VAL A 56 1.59 0.83 8.98
CA VAL A 56 1.73 0.02 7.77
C VAL A 56 2.02 -1.40 8.20
N TYR A 57 1.25 -2.35 7.67
CA TYR A 57 1.36 -3.77 7.97
C TYR A 57 1.74 -4.53 6.70
N LEU A 58 2.51 -5.59 6.88
CA LEU A 58 2.90 -6.55 5.86
C LEU A 58 2.67 -7.95 6.45
N ASP A 59 1.97 -8.78 5.72
CA ASP A 59 1.80 -10.20 6.01
C ASP A 59 2.49 -10.99 4.90
N ILE A 60 3.33 -11.96 5.25
CA ILE A 60 4.09 -12.80 4.30
C ILE A 60 4.14 -14.23 4.82
N PRO A 61 4.20 -15.23 3.93
CA PRO A 61 4.33 -16.63 4.33
C PRO A 61 5.62 -16.87 5.14
N CYS A 62 5.52 -17.62 6.23
CA CYS A 62 6.68 -18.28 6.81
C CYS A 62 6.95 -19.57 6.02
N GLY A 63 8.11 -19.65 5.39
CA GLY A 63 8.53 -20.84 4.61
C GLY A 63 8.74 -22.08 5.46
#